data_AF-A0A654B6A8-F1
#
_entry.id   AF-A0A654B6A8-F1
#
_cell.length_a   1.000
_cell.length_b   1.000
_cell.length_c   1.000
_cell.angle_alpha   90.00
_cell.angle_beta   90.00
_cell.angle_gamma   90.00
#
_symmetry.space_group_name_H-M   'P 1'
#
loop_
_entity.id
_entity.type
_entity.pdbx_description
1 polymer ?
#
loop_
_entity_poly.entity_id
_entity_poly.type
_entity_poly.pdbx_seq_one_letter_code
_entity_poly.pdbx_strand_id
1 'polypeptide(L)'
;MDKNSFSARVQKQLWFLNNKEKAQLNDEISKVNHNDSDTLNKPIRFSNQFLKDHVYSQKHISSASLFILLIGIVFTYVILLGGFLFGLITSLTAVNYFIHPQVNLSTVTVVLIIIGAIILMLIAIFLIKKVTAFFTKKLLEYKFNKKNTTV
;
A
#
# COMPACT_ATOMS: atom_id res chain seq x y z
N MET A 1 -21.21 -15.16 13.58
CA MET A 1 -19.76 -15.15 13.27
C MET A 1 -19.01 -14.80 14.55
N ASP A 2 -17.81 -15.31 14.81
CA ASP A 2 -17.07 -14.99 16.06
C ASP A 2 -16.40 -13.60 15.97
N LYS A 3 -16.32 -12.85 17.09
CA LYS A 3 -15.75 -11.48 17.13
C LYS A 3 -14.30 -11.44 16.61
N ASN A 4 -13.51 -12.48 16.87
CA ASN A 4 -12.14 -12.56 16.38
C ASN A 4 -12.09 -12.73 14.86
N SER A 5 -12.98 -13.56 14.31
CA SER A 5 -13.09 -13.75 12.85
C SER A 5 -13.64 -12.50 12.13
N PHE A 6 -14.50 -11.73 12.79
CA PHE A 6 -14.98 -10.44 12.30
C PHE A 6 -13.85 -9.40 12.28
N SER A 7 -13.14 -9.23 13.40
CA SER A 7 -12.02 -8.30 13.51
C SER A 7 -10.94 -8.60 12.46
N ALA A 8 -10.56 -9.87 12.28
CA ALA A 8 -9.58 -10.27 11.28
C ALA A 8 -10.03 -9.91 9.84
N ARG A 9 -11.32 -10.07 9.51
CA ARG A 9 -11.86 -9.70 8.19
C ARG A 9 -11.87 -8.19 7.97
N VAL A 10 -12.26 -7.42 8.98
CA VAL A 10 -12.28 -5.94 8.93
C VAL A 10 -10.85 -5.39 8.82
N GLN A 11 -9.93 -5.87 9.65
CA GLN A 11 -8.52 -5.48 9.59
C GLN A 11 -7.87 -5.85 8.24
N LYS A 12 -8.22 -7.02 7.67
CA LYS A 12 -7.75 -7.43 6.34
C LYS A 12 -8.28 -6.52 5.24
N GLN A 13 -9.55 -6.10 5.31
CA GLN A 13 -10.12 -5.15 4.34
C GLN A 13 -9.50 -3.77 4.44
N LEU A 14 -9.17 -3.34 5.67
CA LEU A 14 -8.64 -2.01 5.98
C LEU A 14 -7.11 -2.01 6.15
N TRP A 15 -6.41 -2.97 5.53
CA TRP A 15 -4.95 -3.15 5.67
C TRP A 15 -4.14 -1.90 5.28
N PHE A 16 -4.71 -1.07 4.38
CA PHE A 16 -4.12 0.16 3.84
C PHE A 16 -4.25 1.39 4.76
N LEU A 17 -4.95 1.28 5.90
CA LEU A 17 -5.05 2.36 6.89
C LEU A 17 -3.70 2.69 7.54
N ASN A 18 -3.51 3.96 7.90
CA ASN A 18 -2.32 4.41 8.62
C ASN A 18 -2.33 3.91 10.09
N ASN A 19 -1.19 3.94 10.78
CA ASN A 19 -1.08 3.43 12.16
C ASN A 19 -2.06 4.10 13.15
N LYS A 20 -2.30 5.42 13.00
CA LYS A 20 -3.29 6.15 13.83
C LYS A 20 -4.72 5.69 13.55
N GLU A 21 -5.05 5.49 12.28
CA GLU A 21 -6.38 5.04 11.82
C GLU A 21 -6.64 3.58 12.20
N LYS A 22 -5.60 2.75 12.22
CA LYS A 22 -5.65 1.37 12.73
C LYS A 22 -5.91 1.32 14.23
N ALA A 23 -5.31 2.23 15.00
CA ALA A 23 -5.59 2.33 16.43
C ALA A 23 -7.06 2.72 16.68
N GLN A 24 -7.59 3.70 15.93
CA GLN A 24 -9.00 4.08 16.00
C GLN A 24 -9.94 2.96 15.55
N LEU A 25 -9.60 2.23 14.48
CA LEU A 25 -10.36 1.08 14.03
C LEU A 25 -10.43 -0.01 15.10
N ASN A 26 -9.31 -0.26 15.79
CA ASN A 26 -9.25 -1.28 16.83
C ASN A 26 -10.08 -0.87 18.06
N ASP A 27 -10.10 0.42 18.40
CA ASP A 27 -10.95 0.98 19.44
C ASP A 27 -12.44 0.82 19.09
N GLU A 28 -12.85 1.17 17.87
CA GLU A 28 -14.22 0.98 17.39
C GLU A 28 -14.65 -0.49 17.32
N ILE A 29 -13.77 -1.41 16.88
CA ILE A 29 -14.03 -2.86 16.91
C ILE A 29 -14.19 -3.37 18.35
N SER A 30 -13.44 -2.79 19.30
CA SER A 30 -13.52 -3.21 20.71
C SER A 30 -14.87 -2.86 21.34
N LYS A 31 -15.46 -1.71 20.93
CA LYS A 31 -16.79 -1.22 21.34
C LYS A 31 -17.96 -2.00 20.73
N VAL A 32 -17.75 -2.77 19.66
CA VAL A 32 -18.81 -3.63 19.09
C VAL A 32 -19.18 -4.73 20.09
N ASN A 33 -20.46 -4.73 20.49
CA ASN A 33 -20.99 -5.61 21.51
C ASN A 33 -21.20 -7.04 20.95
N HIS A 34 -20.94 -8.07 21.76
CA HIS A 34 -20.97 -9.47 21.31
C HIS A 34 -22.35 -9.95 20.84
N ASN A 35 -23.42 -9.25 21.23
CA ASN A 35 -24.80 -9.62 20.93
C ASN A 35 -25.37 -8.99 19.64
N ASP A 36 -24.65 -8.07 18.98
CA ASP A 36 -25.09 -7.47 17.71
C ASP A 36 -24.75 -8.38 16.52
N SER A 37 -25.49 -9.47 16.40
CA SER A 37 -25.35 -10.44 15.31
C SER A 37 -25.52 -9.82 13.91
N ASP A 38 -26.29 -8.72 13.80
CA ASP A 38 -26.52 -7.98 12.57
C ASP A 38 -25.28 -7.21 12.06
N THR A 39 -24.45 -6.69 12.96
CA THR A 39 -23.21 -5.99 12.60
C THR A 39 -22.09 -7.00 12.32
N LEU A 40 -22.01 -8.07 13.13
CA LEU A 40 -21.00 -9.11 13.06
C LEU A 40 -21.09 -9.96 11.78
N ASN A 41 -22.27 -10.04 11.16
CA ASN A 41 -22.48 -10.69 9.86
C ASN A 41 -22.17 -9.80 8.65
N LYS A 42 -21.92 -8.49 8.83
CA LYS A 42 -21.70 -7.53 7.73
C LYS A 42 -20.39 -6.73 7.88
N PRO A 43 -19.22 -7.40 7.91
CA PRO A 43 -17.91 -6.74 8.07
C PRO A 43 -17.58 -5.70 6.98
N ILE A 44 -18.08 -5.91 5.76
CA ILE A 44 -17.91 -4.97 4.65
C ILE A 44 -18.66 -3.65 4.91
N ARG A 45 -19.87 -3.73 5.47
CA ARG A 45 -20.70 -2.55 5.74
C ARG A 45 -20.11 -1.72 6.89
N PHE A 46 -19.63 -2.38 7.95
CA PHE A 46 -18.91 -1.72 9.04
C PHE A 46 -17.64 -1.01 8.55
N SER A 47 -16.82 -1.71 7.74
CA SER A 47 -15.59 -1.12 7.18
C SER A 47 -15.88 0.11 6.32
N ASN A 48 -16.92 0.05 5.48
CA ASN A 48 -17.32 1.18 4.64
C ASN A 48 -17.87 2.36 5.45
N GLN A 49 -18.60 2.10 6.54
CA GLN A 49 -19.13 3.14 7.43
C GLN A 49 -18.00 3.83 8.19
N PHE A 50 -17.07 3.06 8.80
CA PHE A 50 -15.88 3.61 9.46
C PHE A 50 -15.05 4.49 8.52
N LEU A 51 -14.83 4.03 7.28
CA LEU A 51 -14.12 4.80 6.26
C LEU A 51 -14.84 6.11 5.91
N LYS A 52 -16.18 6.10 5.83
CA LYS A 52 -16.97 7.30 5.52
C LYS A 52 -16.93 8.32 6.66
N ASP A 53 -17.08 7.86 7.90
CA ASP A 53 -17.25 8.72 9.07
C ASP A 53 -15.89 9.26 9.59
N HIS A 54 -14.83 8.47 9.54
CA HIS A 54 -13.54 8.81 10.16
C HIS A 54 -12.40 9.10 9.17
N VAL A 55 -12.50 8.67 7.91
CA VAL A 55 -11.36 8.73 6.96
C VAL A 55 -11.62 9.62 5.74
N TYR A 56 -12.85 9.63 5.20
CA TYR A 56 -13.17 10.31 3.93
C TYR A 56 -14.09 11.53 4.08
N SER A 57 -13.99 12.25 5.20
CA SER A 57 -14.80 13.45 5.48
C SER A 57 -14.91 14.34 4.23
N GLN A 58 -16.16 14.58 3.82
CA GLN A 58 -16.60 14.94 2.47
C GLN A 58 -15.76 16.03 1.81
N LYS A 59 -14.82 15.64 0.93
CA LYS A 59 -14.06 16.57 0.10
C LYS A 59 -14.62 16.52 -1.31
N HIS A 60 -14.98 17.64 -1.94
CA HIS A 60 -15.50 17.64 -3.31
C HIS A 60 -14.41 17.13 -4.29
N ILE A 61 -14.67 16.07 -5.07
CA ILE A 61 -13.66 15.48 -5.96
C ILE A 61 -14.15 15.57 -7.41
N SER A 62 -13.37 16.26 -8.25
CA SER A 62 -13.60 16.38 -9.69
C SER A 62 -13.10 15.14 -10.44
N SER A 63 -13.79 14.73 -11.51
CA SER A 63 -13.42 13.56 -12.34
C SER A 63 -12.03 13.66 -12.98
N ALA A 64 -11.51 14.87 -13.20
CA ALA A 64 -10.12 15.08 -13.65
C ALA A 64 -9.09 14.55 -12.64
N SER A 65 -9.41 14.57 -11.34
CA SER A 65 -8.56 14.02 -10.28
C SER A 65 -8.36 12.51 -10.40
N LEU A 66 -9.29 11.76 -11.02
CA LEU A 66 -9.11 10.33 -11.24
C LEU A 66 -8.11 10.02 -12.32
N PHE A 67 -8.16 10.73 -13.45
CA PHE A 67 -7.23 10.50 -14.55
C PHE A 67 -5.80 10.81 -14.09
N ILE A 68 -5.63 11.89 -13.33
CA ILE A 68 -4.35 12.24 -12.69
C ILE A 68 -3.93 11.18 -11.66
N LEU A 69 -4.87 10.61 -10.90
CA LEU A 69 -4.58 9.52 -9.99
C LEU A 69 -4.11 8.26 -10.74
N LEU A 70 -4.82 7.87 -11.80
CA LEU A 70 -4.52 6.68 -12.60
C LEU A 70 -3.15 6.79 -13.27
N ILE A 71 -2.86 7.93 -13.90
CA ILE A 71 -1.55 8.15 -14.52
C ILE A 71 -0.44 8.15 -13.47
N GLY A 72 -0.69 8.75 -12.29
CA GLY A 72 0.23 8.73 -11.16
C GLY A 72 0.51 7.32 -10.66
N ILE A 73 -0.50 6.45 -10.60
CA ILE A 73 -0.34 5.03 -10.25
C ILE A 73 0.61 4.36 -11.24
N VAL A 74 0.28 4.41 -12.53
CA VAL A 74 1.07 3.75 -13.58
C VAL A 74 2.52 4.22 -13.55
N PHE A 75 2.74 5.53 -13.55
CA PHE A 75 4.08 6.11 -13.58
C PHE A 75 4.90 5.74 -12.34
N THR A 76 4.28 5.80 -11.15
CA THR A 76 4.94 5.42 -9.90
C THR A 76 5.35 3.95 -9.90
N TYR A 77 4.49 3.05 -10.38
CA TYR A 77 4.82 1.63 -10.48
C TYR A 77 5.91 1.36 -11.51
N VAL A 78 5.92 2.06 -12.65
CA VAL A 78 7.02 1.94 -13.63
C VAL A 78 8.36 2.32 -12.99
N ILE A 79 8.40 3.41 -12.21
CA ILE A 79 9.61 3.83 -11.50
C ILE A 79 10.03 2.80 -10.44
N LEU A 80 9.09 2.34 -9.60
CA LEU A 80 9.43 1.37 -8.54
C LEU A 80 9.89 0.04 -9.12
N LEU A 81 9.22 -0.45 -10.17
CA LEU A 81 9.61 -1.67 -10.87
C LEU A 81 10.97 -1.49 -11.55
N GLY A 82 11.19 -0.34 -12.20
CA GLY A 82 12.47 0.01 -12.80
C GLY A 82 13.60 0.04 -11.79
N GLY A 83 13.40 0.65 -10.62
CA GLY A 83 14.39 0.66 -9.53
C GLY A 83 14.67 -0.73 -8.98
N PHE A 84 13.65 -1.57 -8.85
CA PHE A 84 13.82 -2.96 -8.42
C PHE A 84 14.61 -3.78 -9.44
N LEU A 85 14.24 -3.70 -10.73
CA LEU A 85 14.95 -4.37 -11.83
C LEU A 85 16.39 -3.87 -11.95
N PHE A 86 16.60 -2.57 -11.80
CA PHE A 86 17.95 -1.98 -11.79
C PHE A 86 18.80 -2.56 -10.66
N GLY A 87 18.24 -2.72 -9.45
CA GLY A 87 18.92 -3.40 -8.35
C GLY A 87 19.27 -4.86 -8.68
N LEU A 88 18.33 -5.61 -9.28
CA LEU A 88 18.58 -6.99 -9.70
C LEU A 88 19.68 -7.11 -10.75
N ILE A 89 19.59 -6.33 -11.83
CA ILE A 89 20.57 -6.36 -12.92
C ILE A 89 21.94 -5.96 -12.38
N THR A 90 22.01 -4.88 -11.58
CA THR A 90 23.26 -4.42 -10.98
C THR A 90 23.89 -5.48 -10.08
N SER A 91 23.09 -6.18 -9.26
CA SER A 91 23.58 -7.28 -8.43
C SER A 91 24.10 -8.44 -9.29
N LEU A 92 23.38 -8.80 -10.36
CA LEU A 92 23.78 -9.88 -11.26
C LEU A 92 25.06 -9.53 -12.01
N THR A 93 25.17 -8.30 -12.52
CA THR A 93 26.37 -7.79 -13.20
C THR A 93 27.56 -7.77 -12.25
N ALA A 94 27.38 -7.36 -11.00
CA ALA A 94 28.43 -7.35 -10.00
C ALA A 94 28.89 -8.76 -9.61
N VAL A 95 27.98 -9.74 -9.54
CA VAL A 95 28.35 -11.16 -9.35
C VAL A 95 29.08 -11.70 -10.58
N ASN A 96 28.59 -11.41 -11.78
CA ASN A 96 29.23 -11.85 -13.03
C ASN A 96 30.64 -11.25 -13.19
N TYR A 97 30.86 -10.05 -12.66
CA TYR A 97 32.18 -9.42 -12.63
C TYR A 97 33.22 -10.24 -11.82
N PHE A 98 32.80 -10.96 -10.76
CA PHE A 98 33.70 -11.87 -10.04
C PHE A 98 34.11 -13.10 -10.86
N ILE A 99 33.30 -13.51 -11.82
CA ILE A 99 33.56 -14.69 -12.68
C ILE A 99 34.37 -14.27 -13.90
N HIS A 100 33.97 -13.17 -14.55
CA HIS A 100 34.60 -12.64 -15.76
C HIS A 100 34.87 -11.14 -15.57
N PRO A 101 36.03 -10.75 -15.01
CA PRO A 101 36.37 -9.34 -14.82
C PRO A 101 36.61 -8.67 -16.18
N GLN A 102 35.71 -7.77 -16.58
CA GLN A 102 35.78 -7.06 -17.87
C GLN A 102 36.49 -5.70 -17.77
N VAL A 103 36.59 -5.13 -16.56
CA VAL A 103 37.21 -3.83 -16.26
C VAL A 103 38.05 -3.97 -15.00
N ASN A 104 39.04 -3.10 -14.75
CA ASN A 104 39.82 -3.12 -13.49
C ASN A 104 39.12 -2.31 -12.39
N LEU A 105 38.01 -2.83 -11.85
CA LEU A 105 37.41 -2.31 -10.62
C LEU A 105 37.98 -3.03 -9.40
N SER A 106 38.21 -2.28 -8.32
CA SER A 106 38.58 -2.84 -7.03
C SER A 106 37.49 -3.78 -6.52
N THR A 107 37.88 -4.94 -6.02
CA THR A 107 36.99 -5.93 -5.40
C THR A 107 36.09 -5.29 -4.33
N VAL A 108 36.61 -4.33 -3.58
CA VAL A 108 35.87 -3.59 -2.55
C VAL A 108 34.70 -2.80 -3.15
N THR A 109 34.91 -2.16 -4.29
CA THR A 109 33.88 -1.40 -5.00
C THR A 109 32.75 -2.32 -5.47
N VAL A 110 33.08 -3.50 -5.97
CA VAL A 110 32.08 -4.48 -6.45
C VAL A 110 31.23 -5.01 -5.30
N VAL A 111 31.85 -5.31 -4.15
CA VAL A 111 31.11 -5.73 -2.94
C VAL A 111 30.17 -4.61 -2.46
N LEU A 112 30.62 -3.36 -2.45
CA LEU A 112 29.77 -2.22 -2.09
C LEU A 112 28.59 -2.04 -3.05
N ILE A 113 28.80 -2.25 -4.36
CA ILE A 113 27.74 -2.22 -5.37
C ILE A 113 26.70 -3.31 -5.09
N ILE A 114 27.11 -4.54 -4.75
CA ILE A 114 26.19 -5.62 -4.39
C ILE A 114 25.35 -5.25 -3.17
N ILE A 115 25.99 -4.77 -2.10
CA ILE A 115 25.29 -4.37 -0.88
C ILE A 115 24.31 -3.23 -1.18
N GLY A 116 24.74 -2.23 -1.94
CA GLY A 116 23.89 -1.11 -2.37
C GLY A 116 22.69 -1.57 -3.19
N ALA A 117 22.89 -2.50 -4.12
CA ALA A 117 21.83 -3.07 -4.95
C ALA A 117 20.80 -3.84 -4.12
N ILE A 118 21.25 -4.63 -3.13
CA ILE A 118 20.36 -5.34 -2.20
C ILE A 118 19.54 -4.36 -1.37
N ILE A 119 20.18 -3.33 -0.81
CA ILE A 119 19.48 -2.29 -0.04
C ILE A 119 18.44 -1.58 -0.92
N LEU A 120 18.79 -1.23 -2.16
CA LEU A 120 17.88 -0.62 -3.12
C LEU A 120 16.65 -1.49 -3.38
N MET A 121 16.84 -2.80 -3.57
CA MET A 121 15.72 -3.75 -3.76
C MET A 121 14.81 -3.80 -2.54
N LEU A 122 15.37 -3.87 -1.33
CA LEU A 122 14.60 -3.87 -0.08
C LEU A 122 13.78 -2.59 0.09
N ILE A 123 14.40 -1.44 -0.19
CA ILE A 123 13.73 -0.14 -0.17
C ILE A 123 12.59 -0.11 -1.20
N ALA A 124 12.83 -0.58 -2.43
CA ALA A 124 11.79 -0.63 -3.47
C ALA A 124 10.58 -1.46 -3.02
N ILE A 125 10.80 -2.67 -2.48
CA ILE A 125 9.72 -3.52 -1.94
C ILE A 125 8.96 -2.81 -0.81
N PHE A 126 9.67 -2.16 0.10
CA PHE A 126 9.05 -1.40 1.19
C PHE A 126 8.19 -0.25 0.67
N LEU A 127 8.68 0.51 -0.32
CA LEU A 127 7.93 1.59 -0.95
C LEU A 127 6.71 1.08 -1.70
N ILE A 128 6.78 -0.07 -2.38
CA ILE A 128 5.62 -0.67 -3.06
C ILE A 128 4.46 -0.80 -2.09
N LYS A 129 4.69 -1.34 -0.89
CA LYS A 129 3.64 -1.52 0.12
C LYS A 129 3.02 -0.19 0.55
N LYS A 130 3.84 0.85 0.77
CA LYS A 130 3.39 2.19 1.18
C LYS A 130 2.60 2.90 0.08
N VAL A 131 3.12 2.87 -1.14
CA VAL A 131 2.52 3.47 -2.34
C VAL A 131 1.19 2.79 -2.67
N THR A 132 1.13 1.45 -2.62
CA THR A 132 -0.11 0.69 -2.84
C THR A 132 -1.18 1.07 -1.83
N ALA A 133 -0.82 1.21 -0.55
CA ALA A 133 -1.75 1.64 0.49
C ALA A 133 -2.28 3.07 0.25
N PHE A 134 -1.40 4.00 -0.13
CA PHE A 134 -1.78 5.37 -0.47
C PHE A 134 -2.76 5.43 -1.65
N PHE A 135 -2.45 4.75 -2.75
CA PHE A 135 -3.32 4.75 -3.93
C PHE A 135 -4.65 4.03 -3.68
N THR A 136 -4.64 2.94 -2.92
CA THR A 136 -5.88 2.25 -2.51
C THR A 136 -6.78 3.19 -1.71
N LYS A 137 -6.21 3.94 -0.77
CA LYS A 137 -6.94 4.95 0.02
C LYS A 137 -7.54 6.03 -0.89
N LYS A 138 -6.75 6.58 -1.81
CA LYS A 138 -7.22 7.61 -2.75
C LYS A 138 -8.29 7.11 -3.73
N LEU A 139 -8.18 5.86 -4.21
CA LEU A 139 -9.20 5.25 -5.07
C LEU A 139 -10.53 5.05 -4.32
N LEU A 140 -10.45 4.60 -3.07
CA LEU A 140 -11.63 4.43 -2.22
C LEU A 140 -12.27 5.77 -1.87
N GLU A 141 -11.47 6.78 -1.52
CA GLU A 141 -11.92 8.18 -1.32
C GLU A 141 -12.75 8.64 -2.53
N TYR A 142 -12.22 8.48 -3.74
CA TYR A 142 -12.96 8.82 -4.96
C TYR A 142 -14.26 8.02 -5.12
N LYS A 143 -14.21 6.70 -4.93
CA LYS A 143 -15.38 5.82 -5.08
C LYS A 143 -16.51 6.19 -4.12
N PHE A 144 -16.19 6.50 -2.86
CA PHE A 144 -17.19 6.90 -1.87
C PHE A 144 -17.76 8.28 -2.16
N ASN A 145 -16.94 9.21 -2.63
CA ASN A 145 -17.37 10.57 -2.83
C ASN A 145 -18.16 10.78 -4.13
N LYS A 146 -17.87 10.02 -5.19
CA LYS A 146 -18.66 10.01 -6.44
C LYS A 146 -20.14 9.65 -6.20
N LYS A 147 -20.44 8.80 -5.21
CA LYS A 147 -21.81 8.42 -4.85
C LYS A 147 -22.60 9.52 -4.13
N ASN A 148 -21.92 10.53 -3.58
CA ASN A 148 -22.58 11.66 -2.92
C ASN A 148 -22.88 12.82 -3.89
N THR A 149 -22.36 12.78 -5.13
CA THR A 149 -22.51 13.86 -6.13
C THR A 149 -23.56 13.56 -7.21
N THR A 150 -24.22 12.41 -7.14
CA THR A 150 -25.44 12.14 -7.93
C THR A 150 -26.66 12.57 -7.12
N VAL A 151 -26.93 13.88 -7.15
CA VAL A 151 -28.26 14.45 -6.87
C VAL A 151 -28.90 14.72 -8.23
#